data_AF-A0ABD6DEX4-F1
#
_entry.id   AF-A0ABD6DEX4-F1
#
_cell.length_a   1.000
_cell.length_b   1.000
_cell.length_c   1.000
_cell.angle_alpha   90.00
_cell.angle_beta   90.00
_cell.angle_gamma   90.00
#
_symmetry.space_group_name_H-M   'P 1'
#
loop_
_entity.id
_entity.type
_entity.pdbx_description
1 polymer ?
#
loop_
_entity_poly.entity_id
_entity_poly.type
_entity_poly.pdbx_seq_one_letter_code
_entity_poly.pdbx_strand_id
1 'polypeptide(L)'
;MDDDTGHDRRDGTGRDDRPTSSDVSASSDVSAVTKRELPPKAVLTLDHVFDALAHPRRRYICYTLPTKNEWTLTELATKVAAWEDDVPESEVDPEQRQRVYVSLYHAHVPKLVDDGIVTFDEVSESITLAENAEQVLQVLAGIGSSFDVDQEEHARGEMDGE
;
A
#
# COMPACT_ATOMS: atom_id res chain seq x y z
N MET A 1 -39.96 -12.58 -63.54
CA MET A 1 -39.09 -13.75 -63.62
C MET A 1 -39.18 -14.43 -62.30
N ASP A 2 -40.14 -15.34 -62.28
CA ASP A 2 -40.35 -16.41 -61.33
C ASP A 2 -39.01 -17.15 -61.10
N ASP A 3 -38.72 -17.54 -59.86
CA ASP A 3 -38.50 -18.97 -59.61
C ASP A 3 -38.63 -19.30 -58.13
N ASP A 4 -39.33 -20.41 -57.96
CA ASP A 4 -39.79 -21.09 -56.77
C ASP A 4 -38.75 -22.16 -56.44
N THR A 5 -38.27 -22.26 -55.20
CA THR A 5 -37.78 -23.55 -54.69
C THR A 5 -37.86 -23.59 -53.18
N GLY A 6 -38.95 -24.14 -52.67
CA GLY A 6 -38.96 -24.84 -51.39
C GLY A 6 -38.50 -26.29 -51.55
N HIS A 7 -37.68 -26.79 -50.61
CA HIS A 7 -37.69 -28.21 -50.23
C HIS A 7 -37.23 -28.40 -48.78
N ASP A 8 -38.19 -28.25 -47.88
CA ASP A 8 -38.72 -29.27 -46.97
C ASP A 8 -37.91 -30.55 -46.65
N ARG A 9 -38.01 -30.96 -45.36
CA ARG A 9 -37.94 -32.33 -44.78
C ARG A 9 -36.56 -33.03 -44.77
N ARG A 10 -36.13 -33.74 -43.73
CA ARG A 10 -36.78 -34.24 -42.50
C ARG A 10 -35.75 -34.94 -41.57
N ASP A 11 -36.00 -34.83 -40.27
CA ASP A 11 -36.24 -35.92 -39.30
C ASP A 11 -35.14 -36.92 -38.87
N GLY A 12 -35.22 -37.32 -37.60
CA GLY A 12 -34.41 -38.37 -36.96
C GLY A 12 -34.08 -38.05 -35.50
N THR A 13 -35.07 -37.78 -34.64
CA THR A 13 -35.71 -38.73 -33.72
C THR A 13 -34.84 -39.28 -32.58
N GLY A 14 -35.27 -38.96 -31.35
CA GLY A 14 -35.38 -39.91 -30.24
C GLY A 14 -34.25 -39.83 -29.20
N ARG A 15 -34.50 -40.13 -27.93
CA ARG A 15 -35.70 -40.44 -27.16
C ARG A 15 -35.22 -40.53 -25.69
N ASP A 16 -36.16 -40.64 -24.76
CA ASP A 16 -35.98 -41.14 -23.39
C ASP A 16 -35.39 -40.12 -22.38
N ASP A 17 -35.82 -40.01 -21.13
CA ASP A 17 -36.92 -40.63 -20.39
C ASP A 17 -37.20 -39.79 -19.12
N ARG A 18 -38.30 -40.16 -18.46
CA ARG A 18 -39.06 -39.54 -17.36
C ARG A 18 -38.35 -38.94 -16.11
N PRO A 19 -39.12 -38.17 -15.30
CA PRO A 19 -38.66 -37.36 -14.17
C PRO A 19 -38.79 -38.06 -12.81
N THR A 20 -38.12 -37.53 -11.77
CA THR A 20 -38.55 -37.66 -10.36
C THR A 20 -38.21 -36.42 -9.54
N SER A 21 -39.24 -35.88 -8.89
CA SER A 21 -39.17 -34.97 -7.75
C SER A 21 -38.51 -35.65 -6.55
N SER A 22 -37.64 -34.95 -5.82
CA SER A 22 -37.70 -34.82 -4.35
C SER A 22 -36.47 -34.09 -3.80
N ASP A 23 -36.73 -33.03 -3.03
CA ASP A 23 -35.85 -32.42 -2.03
C ASP A 23 -34.97 -33.41 -1.27
N VAL A 24 -33.68 -33.10 -1.14
CA VAL A 24 -32.89 -33.35 0.08
C VAL A 24 -31.68 -32.40 0.14
N SER A 25 -31.61 -31.68 1.27
CA SER A 25 -30.46 -30.93 1.77
C SER A 25 -29.19 -31.77 1.87
N ALA A 26 -28.03 -31.16 1.59
CA ALA A 26 -26.88 -31.02 2.51
C ALA A 26 -25.54 -30.87 1.77
N SER A 27 -24.87 -29.75 2.07
CA SER A 27 -23.43 -29.57 2.34
C SER A 27 -22.39 -30.16 1.37
N SER A 28 -21.47 -29.32 0.88
CA SER A 28 -20.09 -29.26 1.44
C SER A 28 -19.21 -28.21 0.75
N ASP A 29 -18.72 -27.30 1.59
CA ASP A 29 -17.40 -26.67 1.61
C ASP A 29 -16.68 -26.23 0.32
N VAL A 30 -16.71 -24.91 0.08
CA VAL A 30 -15.52 -24.18 -0.39
C VAL A 30 -15.27 -22.96 0.49
N SER A 31 -14.40 -23.18 1.47
CA SER A 31 -13.52 -22.22 2.12
C SER A 31 -14.06 -20.79 2.28
N ALA A 32 -14.86 -20.59 3.32
CA ALA A 32 -14.91 -19.31 4.00
C ALA A 32 -13.49 -18.97 4.47
N VAL A 33 -12.83 -18.06 3.76
CA VAL A 33 -11.61 -17.40 4.23
C VAL A 33 -12.03 -16.63 5.48
N THR A 34 -11.83 -17.26 6.62
CA THR A 34 -11.94 -16.61 7.92
C THR A 34 -11.03 -15.40 7.87
N LYS A 35 -11.66 -14.22 7.88
CA LYS A 35 -11.01 -12.96 8.22
C LYS A 35 -10.33 -13.23 9.55
N ARG A 36 -9.03 -13.50 9.50
CA ARG A 36 -8.21 -13.82 10.67
C ARG A 36 -8.19 -12.52 11.45
N GLU A 37 -9.09 -12.42 12.42
CA GLU A 37 -9.20 -11.26 13.28
C GLU A 37 -7.90 -11.19 14.06
N LEU A 38 -7.01 -10.32 13.57
CA LEU A 38 -5.72 -10.06 14.17
C LEU A 38 -5.97 -9.55 15.59
N PRO A 39 -5.22 -10.02 16.60
CA PRO A 39 -5.31 -9.47 17.94
C PRO A 39 -5.11 -7.95 17.90
N PRO A 40 -5.64 -7.19 18.87
CA PRO A 40 -5.49 -5.73 18.88
C PRO A 40 -4.02 -5.37 18.71
N LYS A 41 -3.70 -4.62 17.64
CA LYS A 41 -2.34 -4.20 17.26
C LYS A 41 -1.80 -3.20 18.29
N ALA A 42 -1.49 -3.67 19.50
CA ALA A 42 -0.78 -2.84 20.48
C ALA A 42 0.72 -2.71 20.14
N VAL A 43 1.26 -3.61 19.31
CA VAL A 43 2.67 -3.64 18.94
C VAL A 43 2.80 -4.09 17.48
N LEU A 44 3.38 -3.24 16.63
CA LEU A 44 3.83 -3.64 15.29
C LEU A 44 5.02 -4.58 15.45
N THR A 45 4.95 -5.76 14.85
CA THR A 45 6.11 -6.66 14.80
C THR A 45 7.22 -6.06 13.94
N LEU A 46 8.49 -6.39 14.21
CA LEU A 46 9.64 -5.89 13.44
C LEU A 46 9.52 -6.11 11.93
N ASP A 47 9.01 -7.27 11.47
CA ASP A 47 8.84 -7.55 10.04
C ASP A 47 7.93 -6.52 9.36
N HIS A 48 6.81 -6.17 10.02
CA HIS A 48 5.90 -5.14 9.53
C HIS A 48 6.53 -3.74 9.56
N VAL A 49 7.35 -3.43 10.57
CA VAL A 49 8.10 -2.17 10.61
C VAL A 49 9.07 -2.09 9.43
N PHE A 50 9.87 -3.12 9.19
CA PHE A 50 10.80 -3.14 8.06
C PHE A 50 10.09 -3.12 6.71
N ASP A 51 8.97 -3.83 6.57
CA ASP A 51 8.15 -3.79 5.36
C ASP A 51 7.60 -2.38 5.11
N ALA A 52 7.04 -1.72 6.14
CA ALA A 52 6.62 -0.33 6.06
C ALA A 52 7.77 0.61 5.69
N LEU A 53 9.00 0.34 6.14
CA LEU A 53 10.18 1.17 5.85
C LEU A 53 10.96 0.76 4.59
N ALA A 54 10.57 -0.31 3.89
CA ALA A 54 11.35 -0.84 2.78
C ALA A 54 11.48 0.14 1.60
N HIS A 55 10.46 0.97 1.34
CA HIS A 55 10.44 1.90 0.23
C HIS A 55 10.92 3.32 0.64
N PRO A 56 11.76 4.00 -0.18
CA PRO A 56 12.25 5.35 0.13
C PRO A 56 11.14 6.36 0.41
N ARG A 57 10.10 6.41 -0.44
CA ARG A 57 8.94 7.30 -0.22
C ARG A 57 8.25 7.08 1.13
N ARG A 58 8.11 5.83 1.60
CA ARG A 58 7.48 5.56 2.91
C ARG A 58 8.37 6.05 4.06
N ARG A 59 9.69 5.84 3.97
CA ARG A 59 10.64 6.41 4.93
C ARG A 59 10.52 7.94 4.97
N TYR A 60 10.51 8.58 3.82
CA TYR A 60 10.39 10.03 3.72
C TYR A 60 9.08 10.55 4.34
N ILE A 61 7.95 9.89 4.06
CA ILE A 61 6.66 10.22 4.70
C ILE A 61 6.78 10.10 6.22
N CYS A 62 7.32 8.99 6.74
CA CYS A 62 7.51 8.81 8.17
C CYS A 62 8.42 9.89 8.79
N TYR A 63 9.47 10.34 8.10
CA TYR A 63 10.29 11.47 8.56
C TYR A 63 9.54 12.81 8.56
N THR A 64 8.64 13.01 7.60
CA THR A 64 7.98 14.31 7.39
C THR A 64 6.78 14.50 8.31
N LEU A 65 6.00 13.44 8.55
CA LEU A 65 4.75 13.52 9.31
C LEU A 65 4.91 14.13 10.72
N PRO A 66 5.95 13.85 11.52
CA PRO A 66 6.11 14.45 12.86
C PRO A 66 6.26 15.97 12.88
N THR A 67 6.54 16.62 11.74
CA THR A 67 6.79 18.07 11.68
C THR A 67 5.52 18.93 11.72
N LYS A 68 4.34 18.32 11.47
CA LYS A 68 3.02 18.99 11.49
C LYS A 68 1.95 17.94 11.80
N ASN A 69 0.93 18.32 12.55
CA ASN A 69 -0.11 17.37 13.00
C ASN A 69 -0.89 16.68 11.86
N GLU A 70 -1.04 17.36 10.72
CA GLU A 70 -1.86 16.89 9.61
C GLU A 70 -1.27 17.36 8.28
N TRP A 71 -1.21 16.45 7.31
CA TRP A 71 -0.71 16.71 5.97
C TRP A 71 -1.76 16.35 4.94
N THR A 72 -1.91 17.15 3.90
CA THR A 72 -2.66 16.71 2.71
C THR A 72 -1.78 15.79 1.86
N LEU A 73 -2.41 14.88 1.14
CA LEU A 73 -1.74 14.02 0.18
C LEU A 73 -0.97 14.82 -0.88
N THR A 74 -1.52 15.96 -1.30
CA THR A 74 -0.88 16.87 -2.27
C THR A 74 0.37 17.54 -1.70
N GLU A 75 0.35 17.98 -0.44
CA GLU A 75 1.54 18.53 0.23
C GLU A 75 2.65 17.46 0.30
N LEU A 76 2.33 16.24 0.73
CA LEU A 76 3.32 15.15 0.80
C LEU A 76 3.85 14.77 -0.59
N ALA A 77 3.00 14.73 -1.61
CA ALA A 77 3.42 14.46 -2.97
C ALA A 77 4.41 15.51 -3.48
N THR A 78 4.17 16.79 -3.16
CA THR A 78 5.09 17.88 -3.51
C THR A 78 6.43 17.73 -2.81
N LYS A 79 6.42 17.48 -1.50
CA LYS A 79 7.65 17.29 -0.72
C LYS A 79 8.46 16.08 -1.15
N VAL A 80 7.80 14.97 -1.47
CA VAL A 80 8.48 13.76 -1.96
C VAL A 80 9.05 14.00 -3.36
N ALA A 81 8.30 14.64 -4.27
CA ALA A 81 8.80 14.96 -5.60
C ALA A 81 10.02 15.89 -5.55
N ALA A 82 9.96 16.94 -4.72
CA ALA A 82 11.08 17.85 -4.46
C ALA A 82 12.33 17.09 -3.99
N TRP A 83 12.16 16.17 -3.05
CA TRP A 83 13.25 15.36 -2.51
C TRP A 83 13.82 14.36 -3.53
N GLU A 84 12.98 13.73 -4.36
CA GLU A 84 13.44 12.74 -5.36
C GLU A 84 14.20 13.36 -6.51
N ASP A 85 13.78 14.55 -6.94
CA ASP A 85 14.38 15.25 -8.08
C ASP A 85 15.44 16.30 -7.64
N ASP A 86 15.71 16.41 -6.34
CA ASP A 86 16.67 17.35 -5.71
C ASP A 86 16.43 18.81 -6.11
N VAL A 87 15.17 19.23 -6.04
CA VAL A 87 14.72 20.60 -6.38
C VAL A 87 13.94 21.22 -5.21
N PRO A 88 13.88 22.55 -5.10
CA PRO A 88 13.01 23.18 -4.12
C PRO A 88 11.54 22.91 -4.43
N GLU A 89 10.69 22.85 -3.40
CA GLU A 89 9.24 22.58 -3.53
C GLU A 89 8.53 23.54 -4.51
N SER A 90 9.02 24.77 -4.64
CA SER A 90 8.50 25.78 -5.58
C SER A 90 8.78 25.49 -7.05
N GLU A 91 9.77 24.64 -7.33
CA GLU A 91 10.19 24.27 -8.69
C GLU A 91 9.67 22.88 -9.11
N VAL A 92 8.90 22.20 -8.26
CA VAL A 92 8.29 20.91 -8.60
C VAL A 92 7.26 21.08 -9.71
N ASP A 93 7.51 20.40 -10.83
CA ASP A 93 6.61 20.40 -11.97
C ASP A 93 5.28 19.68 -11.64
N PRO A 94 4.13 20.16 -12.15
CA PRO A 94 2.84 19.50 -11.94
C PRO A 94 2.82 18.01 -12.32
N GLU A 95 3.52 17.59 -13.36
CA GLU A 95 3.60 16.19 -13.78
C GLU A 95 4.40 15.35 -12.78
N GLN A 96 5.53 15.87 -12.27
CA GLN A 96 6.31 15.23 -11.21
C GLN A 96 5.45 15.02 -9.96
N ARG A 97 4.79 16.07 -9.49
CA ARG A 97 3.86 16.01 -8.35
C ARG A 97 2.76 15.00 -8.59
N GLN A 98 2.14 14.98 -9.78
CA GLN A 98 1.06 14.05 -10.10
C GLN A 98 1.52 12.59 -10.08
N ARG A 99 2.70 12.28 -10.63
CA ARG A 99 3.25 10.91 -10.60
C ARG A 99 3.46 10.43 -9.17
N VAL A 100 4.01 11.29 -8.31
CA VAL A 100 4.22 10.97 -6.90
C VAL A 100 2.89 10.83 -6.19
N TYR A 101 1.95 11.76 -6.38
CA TYR A 101 0.61 11.73 -5.78
C TYR A 101 -0.09 10.39 -6.04
N VAL A 102 -0.16 9.95 -7.29
CA VAL A 102 -0.80 8.68 -7.69
C VAL A 102 -0.12 7.50 -6.98
N SER A 103 1.22 7.51 -6.90
CA SER A 103 1.97 6.47 -6.20
C SER A 103 1.73 6.49 -4.68
N LEU A 104 1.62 7.67 -4.07
CA LEU A 104 1.31 7.79 -2.65
C LEU A 104 -0.08 7.23 -2.37
N TYR A 105 -1.08 7.65 -3.15
CA TYR A 105 -2.48 7.25 -3.01
C TYR A 105 -2.69 5.74 -3.13
N HIS A 106 -2.09 5.11 -4.14
CA HIS A 106 -2.39 3.70 -4.43
C HIS A 106 -1.47 2.69 -3.76
N ALA A 107 -0.23 3.08 -3.41
CA ALA A 107 0.77 2.11 -2.95
C ALA A 107 1.35 2.42 -1.57
N HIS A 108 1.66 3.68 -1.28
CA HIS A 108 2.40 4.00 -0.06
C HIS A 108 1.49 4.29 1.13
N VAL A 109 0.50 5.16 0.97
CA VAL A 109 -0.44 5.50 2.04
C VAL A 109 -1.26 4.28 2.46
N PRO A 110 -1.87 3.47 1.56
CA PRO A 110 -2.62 2.29 1.97
C PRO A 110 -1.79 1.31 2.80
N LYS A 111 -0.53 1.09 2.40
CA LYS A 111 0.39 0.22 3.15
C LYS A 111 0.68 0.74 4.55
N LEU A 112 0.89 2.05 4.70
CA LEU A 112 1.12 2.67 6.01
C LEU A 112 -0.14 2.66 6.89
N VAL A 113 -1.33 2.77 6.28
CA VAL A 113 -2.62 2.64 6.98
C VAL A 113 -2.84 1.21 7.45
N ASP A 114 -2.57 0.21 6.60
CA ASP A 114 -2.70 -1.21 6.96
C ASP A 114 -1.84 -1.57 8.18
N ASP A 115 -0.67 -0.97 8.28
CA ASP A 115 0.25 -1.14 9.40
C ASP A 115 -0.09 -0.24 10.62
N GLY A 116 -1.07 0.65 10.51
CA GLY A 116 -1.50 1.55 11.59
C GLY A 116 -0.44 2.61 11.94
N ILE A 117 0.36 2.99 10.95
CA ILE A 117 1.41 4.01 11.06
C ILE A 117 0.84 5.39 10.77
N VAL A 118 -0.11 5.45 9.84
CA VAL A 118 -0.83 6.68 9.50
C VAL A 118 -2.33 6.40 9.48
N THR A 119 -3.13 7.44 9.67
CA THR A 119 -4.53 7.42 9.26
C THR A 119 -4.69 8.25 7.99
N PHE A 120 -5.66 7.90 7.15
CA PHE A 120 -5.99 8.61 5.94
C PHE A 120 -7.48 8.88 5.88
N ASP A 121 -7.87 10.14 5.73
CA ASP A 121 -9.25 10.55 5.47
C ASP A 121 -9.44 10.72 3.96
N GLU A 122 -10.23 9.83 3.35
CA GLU A 122 -10.43 9.82 1.89
C GLU A 122 -11.20 11.05 1.36
N VAL A 123 -11.97 11.73 2.20
CA VAL A 123 -12.82 12.86 1.80
C VAL A 123 -12.01 14.15 1.74
N SER A 124 -11.17 14.37 2.74
CA SER A 124 -10.29 15.53 2.87
C SER A 124 -8.88 15.28 2.35
N GLU A 125 -8.57 14.04 1.97
CA GLU A 125 -7.24 13.55 1.58
C GLU A 125 -6.16 13.90 2.60
N SER A 126 -6.51 13.86 3.88
CA SER A 126 -5.62 14.23 4.96
C SER A 126 -4.99 12.99 5.61
N ILE A 127 -3.73 13.16 6.05
CA ILE A 127 -2.87 12.12 6.59
C ILE A 127 -2.36 12.60 7.94
N THR A 128 -2.56 11.77 8.96
CA THR A 128 -2.07 12.02 10.32
C THR A 128 -1.37 10.78 10.88
N LEU A 129 -0.58 10.95 11.94
CA LEU A 129 0.05 9.83 12.63
C LEU A 129 -0.99 8.96 13.33
N ALA A 130 -0.81 7.64 13.26
CA ALA A 130 -1.63 6.66 13.97
C ALA A 130 -0.89 6.04 15.16
N GLU A 131 -1.55 5.10 15.84
CA GLU A 131 -1.09 4.47 17.10
C GLU A 131 0.29 3.81 17.00
N ASN A 132 0.65 3.23 15.85
CA ASN A 132 1.94 2.53 15.69
C ASN A 132 3.05 3.41 15.09
N ALA A 133 2.78 4.69 14.83
CA ALA A 133 3.76 5.62 14.28
C ALA A 133 5.04 5.68 15.12
N GLU A 134 4.88 5.79 16.44
CA GLU A 134 5.99 5.99 17.37
C GLU A 134 7.02 4.84 17.29
N GLN A 135 6.55 3.59 17.19
CA GLN A 135 7.42 2.42 17.08
C GLN A 135 8.28 2.47 15.82
N VAL A 136 7.69 2.87 14.69
CA VAL A 136 8.39 3.01 13.41
C VAL A 136 9.40 4.16 13.44
N LEU A 137 9.03 5.29 14.05
CA LEU A 137 9.91 6.44 14.20
C LEU A 137 11.11 6.12 15.09
N GLN A 138 10.91 5.39 16.19
CA GLN A 138 12.00 4.94 17.06
C GLN A 138 12.99 4.03 16.31
N VAL A 139 12.49 3.10 15.49
CA VAL A 139 13.34 2.24 14.65
C VAL A 139 14.09 3.06 13.59
N LEU A 140 13.42 3.99 12.92
CA LEU A 140 14.07 4.91 11.96
C LEU A 140 15.18 5.73 12.61
N ALA A 141 14.93 6.29 13.79
CA ALA A 141 15.92 7.07 14.54
C ALA A 141 17.10 6.18 15.01
N GLY A 142 16.81 4.98 15.50
CA GLY A 142 17.82 4.03 15.95
C GLY A 142 18.73 3.56 14.81
N ILE A 143 18.16 3.25 13.64
CA ILE A 143 18.94 2.89 12.44
C ILE A 143 19.84 4.04 12.00
N GLY A 144 19.31 5.28 11.97
CA GLY A 144 20.08 6.48 11.63
C GLY A 144 21.27 6.70 12.59
N SER A 145 21.08 6.45 13.88
CA SER A 145 22.16 6.59 14.88
C SER A 145 23.30 5.56 14.75
N SER A 146 23.03 4.40 14.14
CA SER A 146 24.04 3.34 13.96
C SER A 146 24.85 3.45 12.66
N PHE A 147 24.35 4.20 11.67
CA PHE A 147 25.09 4.51 10.44
C PHE A 147 25.90 5.81 10.55
N ASP A 148 25.81 6.53 11.67
CA ASP A 148 26.59 7.74 11.99
C ASP A 148 27.73 7.44 13.01
N VAL A 149 28.22 6.19 13.04
CA VAL A 149 29.31 5.75 13.94
C VAL A 149 30.66 5.71 13.21
N ASP A 150 30.67 5.59 11.88
CA ASP A 150 31.92 5.60 11.10
C ASP A 150 32.57 7.00 10.99
N GLN A 151 31.88 8.08 11.38
CA GLN A 151 32.46 9.43 11.49
C GLN A 151 33.16 9.68 12.84
N GLU A 152 32.84 8.89 13.87
CA GLU A 152 33.39 9.10 15.23
C GLU A 152 34.83 8.53 15.37
N GLU A 153 35.17 7.48 14.62
CA GLU A 153 36.54 6.91 14.61
C GLU A 153 37.53 7.76 13.80
N HIS A 154 37.11 8.42 12.71
CA HIS A 154 38.01 9.25 11.91
C HIS A 154 38.38 10.58 12.61
N ALA A 155 37.48 11.11 13.46
CA ALA A 155 37.74 12.31 14.25
C ALA A 155 38.65 12.07 15.47
N ARG A 156 38.75 10.83 15.98
CA ARG A 156 39.65 10.47 17.08
C ARG A 156 41.03 9.99 16.62
N GLY A 157 41.18 9.61 15.35
CA GLY A 157 42.44 9.09 14.79
C GLY A 157 43.51 10.15 14.44
N GLU A 158 43.17 11.42 14.30
CA GLU A 158 44.11 12.48 13.86
C GLU A 158 44.80 13.27 15.00
N MET A 159 44.72 12.84 16.25
CA MET A 159 45.40 13.52 17.37
C MET A 159 46.60 12.78 17.96
N ASP A 160 46.89 11.54 17.57
CA ASP A 160 48.07 10.80 18.04
C ASP A 160 48.86 10.23 16.86
N GLY A 161 49.77 11.05 16.31
CA GLY A 161 50.61 10.65 15.19
C GLY A 161 51.74 11.63 14.85
N GLU A 162 52.72 11.68 15.77
CA GLU A 162 54.08 12.27 15.70
C GLU A 162 54.27 13.77 16.02
#